data_AF-A0A2B4RZ50-F1
#
_entry.id   AF-A0A2B4RZ50-F1
#
_cell.length_a   1.000
_cell.length_b   1.000
_cell.length_c   1.000
_cell.angle_alpha   90.00
_cell.angle_beta   90.00
_cell.angle_gamma   90.00
#
_symmetry.space_group_name_H-M   'P 1'
#
loop_
_entity.id
_entity.type
_entity.pdbx_description
1 polymer ?
#
loop_
_entity_poly.entity_id
_entity_poly.type
_entity_poly.pdbx_seq_one_letter_code
_entity_poly.pdbx_strand_id
1 'polypeptide(L)'
;MANYDGTAKAMAVVPVLVVTVIWVIVGAIVPCFMKGPNKRLIQTMLVMTAVCCWLFWVCAYFCQLNPLIGPEIKAGALKAAVKEWGGKDV
;
A
#
# COMPACT_ATOMS: atom_id res chain seq x y z
N MET A 1 -29.28 2.56 10.87
CA MET A 1 -28.56 1.33 11.29
C MET A 1 -27.97 0.62 10.07
N ALA A 2 -27.01 1.25 9.39
CA ALA A 2 -26.19 0.54 8.41
C ALA A 2 -25.17 -0.28 9.23
N ASN A 3 -25.15 -1.59 9.02
CA ASN A 3 -24.20 -2.53 9.61
C ASN A 3 -22.75 -2.14 9.23
N TYR A 4 -22.14 -1.16 9.93
CA TYR A 4 -20.81 -0.62 9.58
C TYR A 4 -19.70 -0.97 10.60
N ASP A 5 -20.04 -1.65 11.69
CA ASP A 5 -19.06 -1.95 12.75
C ASP A 5 -18.00 -2.99 12.32
N GLY A 6 -18.29 -3.77 11.26
CA GLY A 6 -17.35 -4.72 10.65
C GLY A 6 -16.66 -4.25 9.36
N THR A 7 -17.12 -3.17 8.71
CA THR A 7 -16.71 -2.79 7.34
C THR A 7 -15.50 -1.86 7.30
N ALA A 8 -15.29 -0.99 8.29
CA ALA A 8 -14.15 -0.06 8.29
C ALA A 8 -12.79 -0.80 8.34
N LYS A 9 -12.68 -1.80 9.23
CA LYS A 9 -11.50 -2.69 9.29
C LYS A 9 -11.36 -3.50 8.00
N ALA A 10 -12.48 -3.96 7.43
CA ALA A 10 -12.47 -4.68 6.17
C ALA A 10 -11.89 -3.85 5.01
N MET A 11 -12.14 -2.53 4.96
CA MET A 11 -11.58 -1.66 3.92
C MET A 11 -10.06 -1.49 4.03
N ALA A 12 -9.51 -1.41 5.24
CA ALA A 12 -8.06 -1.32 5.45
C ALA A 12 -7.32 -2.62 5.09
N VAL A 13 -8.02 -3.77 5.13
CA VAL A 13 -7.45 -5.07 4.74
C VAL A 13 -7.33 -5.21 3.21
N VAL A 14 -8.18 -4.53 2.43
CA VAL A 14 -8.18 -4.64 0.97
C VAL A 14 -6.81 -4.28 0.35
N PRO A 15 -6.19 -3.11 0.66
CA PRO A 15 -4.86 -2.78 0.12
C PRO A 15 -3.78 -3.80 0.52
N VAL A 16 -3.82 -4.27 1.77
CA VAL A 16 -2.85 -5.25 2.28
C VAL A 16 -2.93 -6.55 1.50
N LEU A 17 -4.14 -7.07 1.26
CA LEU A 17 -4.35 -8.29 0.48
C LEU A 17 -3.85 -8.12 -0.97
N VAL A 18 -4.26 -7.04 -1.63
CA VAL A 18 -3.89 -6.80 -3.04
C VAL A 18 -2.37 -6.69 -3.21
N VAL A 19 -1.71 -5.88 -2.40
CA VAL A 19 -0.26 -5.66 -2.51
C VAL A 19 0.52 -6.91 -2.09
N THR A 20 0.04 -7.66 -1.10
CA THR A 20 0.65 -8.94 -0.73
C THR A 20 0.55 -9.96 -1.84
N VAL A 21 -0.61 -10.12 -2.50
CA VAL A 21 -0.76 -11.03 -3.63
C VAL A 21 0.18 -10.66 -4.78
N ILE A 22 0.28 -9.37 -5.12
CA ILE A 22 1.19 -8.89 -6.17
C ILE A 22 2.64 -9.30 -5.86
N TRP A 23 3.13 -9.02 -4.65
CA TRP A 23 4.52 -9.34 -4.30
C TRP A 23 4.78 -10.83 -4.09
N VAL A 24 3.79 -11.61 -3.66
CA VAL A 24 3.88 -13.07 -3.62
C VAL A 24 4.00 -13.65 -5.03
N ILE A 25 3.25 -13.12 -6.00
CA ILE A 25 3.38 -13.54 -7.41
C ILE A 25 4.81 -13.24 -7.90
N VAL A 26 5.31 -12.02 -7.67
CA VAL A 26 6.67 -11.61 -8.09
C VAL A 26 7.77 -12.42 -7.38
N GLY A 27 7.62 -12.70 -6.08
CA GLY A 27 8.63 -13.34 -5.26
C GLY A 27 8.59 -14.88 -5.27
N ALA A 28 7.46 -15.51 -5.59
CA ALA A 28 7.30 -16.96 -5.53
C ALA A 28 6.90 -17.58 -6.88
N ILE A 29 5.97 -16.95 -7.62
CA ILE A 29 5.47 -17.52 -8.88
C ILE A 29 6.45 -17.25 -10.03
N VAL A 30 6.85 -15.99 -10.23
CA VAL A 30 7.76 -15.61 -11.34
C VAL A 30 9.11 -16.36 -11.29
N PRO A 31 9.78 -16.53 -10.13
CA PRO A 31 11.05 -17.25 -10.06
C PRO A 31 10.97 -18.71 -10.50
N CYS A 32 9.81 -19.37 -10.37
CA CYS A 32 9.62 -20.76 -10.80
C CYS A 32 9.75 -20.94 -12.32
N PHE A 33 9.51 -19.91 -13.12
CA PHE A 33 9.54 -19.97 -14.58
C PHE A 33 10.89 -19.59 -15.20
N MET A 34 11.88 -19.19 -14.39
CA MET A 34 13.19 -18.75 -14.90
C MET A 34 14.05 -19.90 -15.42
N LYS A 35 14.57 -19.74 -16.64
CA LYS A 35 15.46 -20.68 -17.34
C LYS A 35 16.72 -19.95 -17.81
N GLY A 36 17.87 -20.63 -17.82
CA GLY A 36 19.13 -20.10 -18.36
C GLY A 36 20.33 -20.23 -17.41
N PRO A 37 21.53 -19.84 -17.87
CA PRO A 37 22.79 -20.00 -17.13
C PRO A 37 22.79 -19.27 -15.77
N ASN A 38 22.15 -18.10 -15.71
CA ASN A 38 22.13 -17.24 -14.52
C ASN A 38 20.84 -17.38 -13.69
N LYS A 39 20.13 -18.52 -13.80
CA LYS A 39 18.83 -18.73 -13.17
C LYS A 39 18.82 -18.40 -11.67
N ARG A 40 19.78 -18.93 -10.91
CA ARG A 40 19.82 -18.76 -9.45
C ARG A 40 20.00 -17.29 -9.05
N LEU A 41 20.89 -16.57 -9.73
CA LEU A 41 21.12 -15.16 -9.49
C LEU A 41 19.83 -14.35 -9.68
N ILE A 42 19.15 -14.56 -10.81
CA ILE A 42 17.92 -13.83 -11.11
C ILE A 42 16.80 -14.20 -10.12
N GLN A 43 16.66 -15.48 -9.76
CA GLN A 43 15.72 -15.92 -8.73
C GLN A 43 15.98 -15.22 -7.39
N THR A 44 17.24 -15.15 -6.94
CA THR A 44 17.59 -14.47 -5.69
C THR A 44 17.33 -12.98 -5.75
N MET A 45 17.61 -12.33 -6.88
CA MET A 45 17.33 -10.90 -7.07
C MET A 45 15.82 -10.61 -7.01
N LEU A 46 14.99 -11.43 -7.65
CA LEU A 46 13.53 -11.30 -7.64
C LEU A 46 12.95 -11.51 -6.23
N VAL A 47 13.39 -12.57 -5.53
CA VAL A 47 12.93 -12.87 -4.16
C VAL A 47 13.31 -11.73 -3.20
N MET A 48 14.57 -11.31 -3.20
CA MET A 48 15.03 -10.22 -2.34
C MET A 48 14.25 -8.94 -2.64
N THR A 49 14.13 -8.55 -3.91
CA THR A 49 13.37 -7.35 -4.30
C THR A 49 11.93 -7.42 -3.81
N ALA A 50 11.26 -8.56 -3.99
CA ALA A 50 9.87 -8.73 -3.57
C ALA A 50 9.71 -8.55 -2.06
N VAL A 51 10.60 -9.15 -1.26
CA VAL A 51 10.60 -9.01 0.20
C VAL A 51 10.86 -7.55 0.61
N CYS A 52 11.87 -6.91 0.03
CA CYS A 52 12.24 -5.52 0.35
C CYS A 52 11.10 -4.55 0.06
N CYS A 53 10.52 -4.65 -1.14
CA CYS A 53 9.47 -3.73 -1.58
C CYS A 53 8.16 -3.97 -0.84
N TRP A 54 7.82 -5.22 -0.53
CA TRP A 54 6.66 -5.53 0.30
C TRP A 54 6.82 -5.00 1.73
N LEU A 55 7.98 -5.22 2.36
CA LEU A 55 8.27 -4.71 3.71
C LEU A 55 8.25 -3.18 3.76
N PHE A 56 8.91 -2.52 2.81
CA PHE A 56 8.89 -1.06 2.72
C PHE A 56 7.46 -0.52 2.64
N TRP A 57 6.65 -1.10 1.74
CA TRP A 57 5.28 -0.66 1.54
C TRP A 57 4.40 -0.91 2.77
N VAL A 58 4.46 -2.12 3.37
CA VAL A 58 3.58 -2.48 4.48
C VAL A 58 3.87 -1.65 5.73
N CYS A 59 5.15 -1.35 5.99
CA CYS A 59 5.56 -0.48 7.08
C CYS A 59 5.01 0.95 6.88
N ALA A 60 5.17 1.52 5.69
CA ALA A 60 4.65 2.85 5.38
C ALA A 60 3.11 2.92 5.52
N TYR A 61 2.42 1.87 5.08
CA TYR A 61 0.96 1.76 5.20
C TYR A 61 0.52 1.65 6.67
N PHE A 62 1.15 0.78 7.47
CA PHE A 62 0.75 0.56 8.87
C PHE A 62 0.99 1.76 9.77
N CYS A 63 2.03 2.55 9.51
CA CYS A 63 2.26 3.80 10.22
C CYS A 63 1.09 4.80 10.09
N GLN A 64 0.25 4.67 9.06
CA GLN A 64 -0.85 5.59 8.76
C GLN A 64 -2.23 5.07 9.20
N LEU A 65 -2.35 3.83 9.67
CA LEU A 65 -3.65 3.24 10.02
C LEU A 65 -4.29 3.83 11.29
N ASN A 66 -3.46 4.28 12.24
CA ASN A 66 -3.90 4.97 13.46
C ASN A 66 -2.99 6.19 13.70
N PRO A 67 -3.15 7.27 12.91
CA PRO A 67 -2.26 8.42 12.98
C PRO A 67 -2.52 9.18 14.29
N LEU A 68 -1.44 9.57 14.97
CA LEU A 68 -1.50 10.39 16.19
C LEU A 68 -1.47 11.89 15.88
N ILE A 69 -0.96 12.25 14.71
CA ILE A 69 -0.70 13.64 14.30
C ILE A 69 -1.35 13.85 12.93
N GLY A 70 -2.14 14.92 12.82
CA GLY A 70 -2.72 15.37 11.55
C GLY A 70 -1.81 16.36 10.81
N PRO A 71 -2.09 16.64 9.53
CA PRO A 71 -1.34 17.64 8.77
C PRO A 71 -1.65 19.07 9.25
N GLU A 72 -0.61 19.89 9.46
CA GLU A 72 -0.75 21.32 9.72
C GLU A 72 -0.69 22.12 8.41
N ILE A 73 -1.79 22.81 8.06
CA ILE A 73 -1.95 23.47 6.76
C ILE A 73 -2.37 24.93 6.95
N LYS A 74 -1.78 25.84 6.18
CA LYS A 74 -2.16 27.26 6.16
C LYS A 74 -3.60 27.43 5.64
N ALA A 75 -4.33 28.40 6.19
CA ALA A 75 -5.73 28.63 5.86
C ALA A 75 -6.02 28.77 4.35
N GLY A 76 -5.13 29.42 3.58
CA GLY A 76 -5.30 29.54 2.12
C GLY A 76 -5.25 28.19 1.39
N ALA A 77 -4.30 27.32 1.76
CA ALA A 77 -4.18 25.99 1.18
C ALA A 77 -5.33 25.07 1.63
N LEU A 78 -5.81 25.23 2.87
CA LEU A 78 -7.01 24.54 3.34
C LEU A 78 -8.26 24.94 2.52
N LYS A 79 -8.46 26.23 2.25
CA LYS A 79 -9.58 26.70 1.40
C LYS A 79 -9.52 26.10 -0.01
N ALA A 80 -8.33 26.08 -0.62
CA ALA A 80 -8.14 25.45 -1.92
C ALA A 80 -8.48 23.94 -1.88
N ALA A 81 -8.00 23.21 -0.86
CA ALA A 81 -8.30 21.79 -0.71
C ALA A 81 -9.81 21.52 -0.51
N VAL A 82 -10.49 22.35 0.29
CA VAL A 82 -11.95 22.24 0.51
C VAL A 82 -12.75 22.57 -0.75
N LYS A 83 -12.30 23.52 -1.55
CA LYS A 83 -12.93 23.85 -2.83
C LYS A 83 -12.81 22.71 -3.84
N GLU A 84 -11.60 22.18 -4.03
CA GLU A 84 -11.34 21.16 -5.06
C GLU A 84 -11.82 19.76 -4.64
N TRP A 85 -11.66 19.40 -3.36
CA TRP A 85 -11.89 18.03 -2.88
C TRP A 85 -13.01 17.93 -1.83
N GLY A 86 -13.43 19.06 -1.24
CA GLY A 86 -14.42 19.10 -0.15
C GLY A 86 -15.85 19.41 -0.59
N GLY A 87 -16.07 19.76 -1.87
CA GLY A 87 -17.40 19.99 -2.44
C GLY A 87 -18.18 21.14 -1.79
N LYS A 88 -17.48 22.06 -1.12
CA LYS A 88 -18.05 23.26 -0.50
C LYS A 88 -17.40 24.48 -1.13
N ASP A 89 -18.23 25.39 -1.63
CA ASP A 89 -17.77 26.69 -2.10
C ASP A 89 -17.43 27.57 -0.89
N VAL A 90 -16.14 27.64 -0.55
CA VAL A 90 -15.56 28.40 0.58
C VAL A 90 -14.56 29.46 0.14
#